data_AF-A0A9E9LXE7-F1
#
_entry.id   AF-A0A9E9LXE7-F1
#
_cell.length_a   1.000
_cell.length_b   1.000
_cell.length_c   1.000
_cell.angle_alpha   90.00
_cell.angle_beta   90.00
_cell.angle_gamma   90.00
#
_symmetry.space_group_name_H-M   'P 1'
#
loop_
_entity.id
_entity.type
_entity.pdbx_description
1 polymer ?
#
loop_
_entity_poly.entity_id
_entity_poly.type
_entity_poly.pdbx_seq_one_letter_code
_entity_poly.pdbx_strand_id
1 'polypeptide(L)'
;MNTTHKYWHVSGCGRLEIQLTLEQANYGYHSGQCYEDVKALMLAPEIKTQLDQMDENSLRDVVSEYSDWDVTDHEENKIKFLWLASADIVERSCTGFDFGELSSEAQQTAIDNYLESEPPLIDDATGEPVEETEADARDFLMNVYIDRRYTADGFEV
;
A
#
# COMPACT_ATOMS: atom_id res chain seq x y z
N MET A 1 -15.78 -7.86 19.01
CA MET A 1 -14.77 -6.78 19.04
C MET A 1 -14.44 -6.48 17.59
N ASN A 2 -14.81 -5.31 17.07
CA ASN A 2 -14.44 -4.94 15.71
C ASN A 2 -12.92 -4.72 15.69
N THR A 3 -12.18 -5.63 15.07
CA THR A 3 -10.78 -5.40 14.73
C THR A 3 -10.75 -4.36 13.62
N THR A 4 -10.29 -3.15 13.94
CA THR A 4 -10.08 -2.11 12.92
C THR A 4 -9.03 -2.62 11.93
N HIS A 5 -9.43 -2.84 10.69
CA HIS A 5 -8.53 -3.30 9.64
C HIS A 5 -7.40 -2.28 9.43
N LYS A 6 -6.20 -2.78 9.22
CA LYS A 6 -5.01 -1.97 8.99
C LYS A 6 -4.48 -2.17 7.57
N TYR A 7 -4.11 -1.05 6.96
CA TYR A 7 -3.58 -0.97 5.61
C TYR A 7 -2.12 -0.57 5.65
N TRP A 8 -1.30 -1.31 4.91
CA TRP A 8 0.07 -0.94 4.64
C TRP A 8 0.15 -0.11 3.36
N HIS A 9 0.83 1.02 3.48
CA HIS A 9 1.37 1.77 2.37
C HIS A 9 2.88 1.48 2.28
N VAL A 10 3.35 1.24 1.06
CA VAL A 10 4.76 1.09 0.72
C VAL A 10 5.06 2.14 -0.34
N SER A 11 6.16 2.88 -0.20
CA SER A 11 6.56 3.87 -1.19
C SER A 11 6.78 3.24 -2.57
N GLY A 12 6.67 4.01 -3.65
CA GLY A 12 6.78 3.50 -5.03
C GLY A 12 8.09 2.76 -5.32
N CYS A 13 9.14 3.02 -4.55
CA CYS A 13 10.44 2.35 -4.64
C CYS A 13 10.69 1.30 -3.54
N GLY A 14 9.70 0.94 -2.73
CA GLY A 14 9.79 -0.14 -1.74
C GLY A 14 10.60 0.17 -0.47
N ARG A 15 11.15 1.38 -0.33
CA ARG A 15 12.11 1.72 0.74
C ARG A 15 11.46 2.08 2.07
N LEU A 16 10.24 2.59 2.05
CA LEU A 16 9.55 3.06 3.24
C LEU A 16 8.16 2.49 3.30
N GLU A 17 7.70 2.31 4.54
CA GLU A 17 6.46 1.67 4.86
C GLU A 17 5.75 2.37 6.01
N ILE A 18 4.43 2.37 5.97
CA ILE A 18 3.62 2.81 7.10
C ILE A 18 2.28 2.10 7.13
N GLN A 19 1.83 1.80 8.34
CA GLN A 19 0.55 1.18 8.59
C GLN A 19 -0.45 2.17 9.17
N LEU A 20 -1.61 2.30 8.52
CA LEU A 20 -2.72 3.15 8.95
C LEU A 20 -4.04 2.37 8.95
N THR A 21 -4.99 2.76 9.77
CA THR A 21 -6.39 2.35 9.58
C THR A 21 -7.03 3.15 8.45
N LEU A 22 -8.14 2.67 7.89
CA LEU A 22 -8.89 3.45 6.91
C LEU A 22 -9.41 4.78 7.48
N GLU A 23 -9.79 4.80 8.77
CA GLU A 23 -10.20 6.02 9.46
C GLU A 23 -9.05 7.03 9.55
N GLN A 24 -7.85 6.57 9.91
CA GLN A 24 -6.64 7.40 9.94
C GLN A 24 -6.29 7.95 8.56
N ALA A 25 -6.36 7.11 7.52
CA ALA A 25 -6.09 7.53 6.15
C ALA A 25 -7.11 8.57 5.65
N ASN A 26 -8.41 8.38 5.92
CA ASN A 26 -9.44 9.38 5.59
C ASN A 26 -9.27 10.68 6.37
N TYR A 27 -8.76 10.62 7.60
CA TYR A 27 -8.45 11.81 8.39
C TYR A 27 -7.28 12.60 7.79
N GLY A 28 -6.24 11.91 7.30
CA GLY A 28 -5.07 12.53 6.66
C GLY A 28 -5.27 12.95 5.20
N TYR A 29 -6.29 12.43 4.51
CA TYR A 29 -6.56 12.72 3.10
C TYR A 29 -8.05 12.90 2.83
N HIS A 30 -8.44 14.14 2.57
CA HIS A 30 -9.80 14.51 2.19
C HIS A 30 -9.80 15.80 1.36
N SER A 31 -10.94 16.10 0.73
CA SER A 31 -11.12 17.37 0.03
C SER A 31 -10.98 18.55 1.00
N GLY A 32 -10.32 19.63 0.56
CA GLY A 32 -10.10 20.83 1.37
C GLY A 32 -8.70 20.89 1.98
N GLN A 33 -8.54 21.69 3.04
CA GLN A 33 -7.27 21.82 3.75
C GLN A 33 -7.13 20.69 4.77
N CYS A 34 -6.24 19.73 4.52
CA CYS A 34 -5.98 18.57 5.39
C CYS A 34 -4.60 18.62 6.08
N TYR A 35 -3.79 19.64 5.82
CA TYR A 35 -2.42 19.72 6.33
C TYR A 35 -2.32 19.69 7.87
N GLU A 36 -3.23 20.38 8.58
CA GLU A 36 -3.27 20.36 10.04
C GLU A 36 -3.78 19.02 10.59
N ASP A 37 -4.64 18.31 9.85
CA ASP A 37 -5.11 16.98 10.21
C ASP A 37 -3.98 15.94 10.09
N VAL A 38 -3.15 16.03 9.04
CA VAL A 38 -1.94 15.19 8.92
C VAL A 38 -0.97 15.45 10.07
N LYS A 39 -0.77 16.72 10.48
CA LYS A 39 0.04 17.06 11.65
C LYS A 39 -0.51 16.47 12.94
N ALA A 40 -1.82 16.55 13.14
CA ALA A 40 -2.47 15.95 14.31
C ALA A 40 -2.32 14.42 14.29
N LEU A 41 -2.42 13.80 13.11
CA LEU A 41 -2.27 12.37 12.91
C LEU A 41 -0.85 11.88 13.24
N MET A 42 0.18 12.68 12.94
CA MET A 42 1.58 12.38 13.34
C MET A 42 1.78 12.27 14.86
N LEU A 43 0.88 12.83 15.67
CA LEU A 43 0.95 12.75 17.12
C LEU A 43 0.34 11.45 17.68
N ALA A 44 -0.39 10.68 16.87
CA ALA A 44 -0.90 9.38 17.27
C ALA A 44 0.28 8.44 17.60
N PRO A 45 0.36 7.85 18.81
CA PRO A 45 1.55 7.15 19.29
C PRO A 45 2.10 6.09 18.32
N GLU A 46 1.22 5.31 17.70
CA GLU A 46 1.56 4.25 16.75
C GLU A 46 2.08 4.78 15.42
N ILE A 47 1.60 5.94 14.96
CA ILE A 47 2.05 6.59 13.73
C ILE A 47 3.39 7.28 14.00
N LYS A 48 3.46 8.03 15.10
CA LYS A 48 4.68 8.68 15.55
C LYS A 48 5.84 7.70 15.66
N THR A 49 5.60 6.55 16.28
CA THR A 49 6.63 5.51 16.47
C THR A 49 7.15 4.99 15.13
N GLN A 50 6.28 4.76 14.15
CA GLN A 50 6.68 4.33 12.81
C GLN A 50 7.47 5.42 12.08
N LEU A 51 7.02 6.67 12.12
CA LEU A 51 7.70 7.80 11.48
C LEU A 51 9.07 8.10 12.11
N ASP A 52 9.21 7.96 13.43
CA ASP A 52 10.49 8.14 14.13
C ASP A 52 11.52 7.06 13.79
N GLN A 53 11.08 5.91 13.25
CA GLN A 53 11.97 4.82 12.81
C GLN A 53 12.49 5.02 11.38
N MET A 54 11.93 5.95 10.62
CA MET A 54 12.32 6.20 9.25
C MET A 54 13.64 6.96 9.18
N ASP A 55 14.57 6.47 8.36
CA ASP A 55 15.81 7.18 8.06
C ASP A 55 15.51 8.49 7.31
N GLU A 56 16.14 9.58 7.75
CA GLU A 56 15.91 10.91 7.19
C GLU A 56 16.28 11.00 5.70
N ASN A 57 17.38 10.38 5.28
CA ASN A 57 17.79 10.43 3.88
C ASN A 57 16.85 9.62 3.01
N SER A 58 16.46 8.43 3.47
CA SER A 58 15.50 7.57 2.77
C SER A 58 14.15 8.28 2.60
N LEU A 59 13.66 8.95 3.64
CA LEU A 59 12.43 9.73 3.60
C LEU A 59 12.52 10.91 2.64
N ARG A 60 13.61 11.67 2.71
CA ARG A 60 13.86 12.79 1.79
C ARG A 60 13.85 12.32 0.34
N ASP A 61 14.59 11.25 0.06
CA ASP A 61 14.72 10.73 -1.30
C ASP A 61 13.35 10.24 -1.82
N VAL A 62 12.59 9.49 -1.02
CA VAL A 62 11.24 9.05 -1.39
C VAL A 62 10.32 10.23 -1.67
N VAL A 63 10.26 11.24 -0.78
CA VAL A 63 9.39 12.40 -0.98
C VAL A 63 9.76 13.18 -2.25
N SER A 64 11.06 13.26 -2.57
CA SER A 64 11.55 13.94 -3.79
C SER A 64 11.14 13.25 -5.10
N GLU A 65 10.76 11.97 -5.07
CA GLU A 65 10.30 11.24 -6.26
C GLU A 65 8.89 11.68 -6.71
N TYR A 66 8.06 12.18 -5.78
CA TYR A 66 6.66 12.50 -6.07
C TYR A 66 6.44 13.91 -6.61
N SER A 67 7.35 14.85 -6.33
CA SER A 67 7.19 16.26 -6.72
C SER A 67 8.46 17.08 -6.50
N ASP A 68 8.46 18.31 -7.02
CA ASP A 68 9.49 19.32 -6.79
C ASP A 68 9.36 20.04 -5.43
N TRP A 69 8.86 19.36 -4.38
CA TRP A 69 8.75 19.96 -3.05
C TRP A 69 10.11 20.25 -2.44
N ASP A 70 10.16 21.25 -1.57
CA ASP A 70 11.33 21.45 -0.70
C ASP A 70 11.41 20.27 0.27
N VAL A 71 12.51 19.55 0.25
CA VAL A 71 12.74 18.36 1.09
C VAL A 71 13.82 18.58 2.15
N THR A 72 14.16 19.83 2.45
CA THR A 72 15.21 20.17 3.42
C THR A 72 14.78 20.01 4.88
N ASP A 73 13.47 20.04 5.18
CA ASP A 73 12.93 19.87 6.53
C ASP A 73 12.42 18.44 6.74
N HIS A 74 13.04 17.72 7.68
CA HIS A 74 12.71 16.33 7.98
C HIS A 74 11.30 16.14 8.54
N GLU A 75 10.82 17.04 9.40
CA GLU A 75 9.48 16.94 9.97
C GLU A 75 8.41 17.24 8.92
N GLU A 76 8.68 18.20 8.03
CA GLU A 76 7.81 18.46 6.90
C GLU A 76 7.77 17.28 5.91
N ASN A 77 8.88 16.57 5.73
CA ASN A 77 8.91 15.35 4.92
C ASN A 77 8.07 14.23 5.52
N LYS A 78 8.01 14.11 6.86
CA LYS A 78 7.10 13.15 7.52
C LYS A 78 5.63 13.48 7.22
N ILE A 79 5.27 14.77 7.25
CA ILE A 79 3.91 15.23 6.90
C ILE A 79 3.59 14.84 5.45
N LYS A 80 4.47 15.19 4.52
CA LYS A 80 4.30 14.89 3.08
C LYS A 80 4.15 13.40 2.82
N PHE A 81 5.01 12.59 3.42
CA PHE A 81 4.95 11.13 3.30
C PHE A 81 3.66 10.55 3.88
N LEU A 82 3.25 11.00 5.07
CA LEU A 82 2.00 10.54 5.69
C LEU A 82 0.77 10.94 4.87
N TRP A 83 0.79 12.12 4.25
CA TRP A 83 -0.25 12.56 3.32
C TRP A 83 -0.33 11.67 2.07
N LEU A 84 0.81 11.37 1.44
CA LEU A 84 0.89 10.44 0.29
C LEU A 84 0.39 9.04 0.66
N ALA A 85 0.80 8.52 1.81
CA ALA A 85 0.36 7.22 2.31
C ALA A 85 -1.16 7.17 2.57
N SER A 86 -1.70 8.26 3.13
CA SER A 86 -3.13 8.40 3.38
C SER A 86 -3.92 8.44 2.07
N ALA A 87 -3.46 9.22 1.09
CA ALA A 87 -4.05 9.29 -0.24
C ALA A 87 -4.09 7.92 -0.92
N ASP A 88 -2.97 7.21 -0.91
CA ASP A 88 -2.86 5.89 -1.52
C ASP A 88 -3.85 4.89 -0.91
N ILE A 89 -3.95 4.86 0.42
CA ILE A 89 -4.88 3.95 1.13
C ILE A 89 -6.34 4.32 0.84
N VAL A 90 -6.69 5.61 0.88
CA VAL A 90 -8.04 6.07 0.58
C VAL A 90 -8.41 5.74 -0.86
N GLU A 91 -7.57 6.05 -1.83
CA GLU A 91 -7.83 5.80 -3.24
C GLU A 91 -8.00 4.29 -3.52
N ARG A 92 -7.12 3.44 -2.97
CA ARG A 92 -7.27 1.99 -3.05
C ARG A 92 -8.59 1.52 -2.45
N SER A 93 -9.00 2.07 -1.30
CA SER A 93 -10.28 1.71 -0.68
C SER A 93 -11.50 2.18 -1.49
N CYS A 94 -11.40 3.34 -2.15
CA CYS A 94 -12.47 3.91 -2.97
C CYS A 94 -12.62 3.19 -4.31
N THR A 95 -11.57 2.53 -4.83
CA THR A 95 -11.69 1.67 -6.02
C THR A 95 -12.54 0.42 -5.79
N GLY A 96 -13.02 0.18 -4.56
CA GLY A 96 -14.22 -0.61 -4.29
C GLY A 96 -14.10 -2.11 -4.55
N PHE A 97 -12.90 -2.62 -4.76
CA PHE A 97 -12.67 -4.05 -4.98
C PHE A 97 -11.87 -4.63 -3.82
N ASP A 98 -12.56 -4.87 -2.69
CA ASP A 98 -12.03 -5.70 -1.62
C ASP A 98 -12.46 -7.14 -1.89
N PHE A 99 -11.54 -7.95 -2.42
CA PHE A 99 -11.80 -9.37 -2.69
C PHE A 99 -12.29 -10.11 -1.43
N GLY A 100 -11.88 -9.66 -0.23
CA GLY A 100 -12.29 -10.23 1.04
C GLY A 100 -13.75 -9.95 1.42
N GLU A 101 -14.38 -8.89 0.89
CA GLU A 101 -15.79 -8.56 1.12
C GLU A 101 -16.73 -9.10 0.03
N LEU A 102 -16.19 -9.66 -1.04
CA LEU A 102 -16.98 -10.35 -2.07
C LEU A 102 -17.68 -11.58 -1.48
N SER A 103 -18.87 -11.89 -2.01
CA SER A 103 -19.49 -13.19 -1.75
C SER A 103 -18.58 -14.31 -2.28
N SER A 104 -18.66 -15.50 -1.71
CA SER A 104 -17.87 -16.65 -2.16
C SER A 104 -18.02 -16.92 -3.67
N GLU A 105 -19.20 -16.64 -4.23
CA GLU A 105 -19.48 -16.76 -5.67
C GLU A 105 -18.75 -15.70 -6.50
N ALA A 106 -18.71 -14.45 -6.03
CA ALA A 106 -17.98 -13.38 -6.70
C ALA A 106 -16.45 -13.54 -6.57
N GLN A 107 -15.97 -14.07 -5.45
CA GLN A 107 -14.56 -14.47 -5.29
C GLN A 107 -14.17 -15.54 -6.31
N GLN A 108 -14.98 -16.60 -6.44
CA GLN A 108 -14.71 -17.67 -7.40
C GLN A 108 -14.75 -17.15 -8.84
N THR A 109 -15.75 -16.34 -9.18
CA THR A 109 -15.85 -15.73 -10.53
C THR A 109 -14.61 -14.90 -10.87
N ALA A 110 -14.05 -14.16 -9.90
CA ALA A 110 -12.83 -13.39 -10.11
C ALA A 110 -11.59 -14.29 -10.28
N ILE A 111 -11.49 -15.39 -9.54
CA ILE A 111 -10.45 -16.42 -9.71
C ILE A 111 -10.53 -17.06 -11.11
N ASP A 112 -11.73 -17.48 -11.51
CA ASP A 112 -11.94 -18.13 -12.81
C ASP A 112 -11.57 -17.19 -13.97
N ASN A 113 -12.02 -15.92 -13.91
CA ASN A 113 -11.67 -14.92 -14.92
C ASN A 113 -10.16 -14.64 -14.99
N TYR A 114 -9.46 -14.72 -13.86
CA TYR A 114 -8.01 -14.52 -13.82
C TYR A 114 -7.28 -15.69 -14.50
N LEU A 115 -7.63 -16.93 -14.14
CA LEU A 115 -7.08 -18.14 -14.72
C LEU A 115 -7.38 -18.29 -16.22
N GLU A 116 -8.51 -17.73 -16.68
CA GLU A 116 -8.91 -17.72 -18.09
C GLU A 116 -8.33 -16.53 -18.89
N SER A 117 -7.63 -15.60 -18.25
CA SER A 117 -7.09 -14.40 -18.90
C SER A 117 -5.82 -14.70 -19.72
N GLU A 118 -5.74 -14.16 -20.94
CA GLU A 118 -4.55 -14.27 -21.80
C GLU A 118 -3.76 -12.94 -21.86
N PRO A 119 -2.42 -12.99 -22.00
CA PRO A 119 -1.58 -14.18 -22.08
C PRO A 119 -1.20 -14.75 -20.69
N PRO A 120 -0.90 -16.06 -20.58
CA PRO A 120 -0.45 -16.67 -19.33
C PRO A 120 0.85 -16.01 -18.86
N LEU A 121 1.07 -16.00 -17.54
CA LEU A 121 2.37 -15.62 -16.98
C LEU A 121 3.46 -16.53 -17.55
N ILE A 122 4.53 -15.90 -18.02
CA ILE A 122 5.69 -16.57 -18.61
C ILE A 122 6.76 -16.61 -17.53
N ASP A 123 7.36 -17.77 -17.28
CA ASP A 123 8.53 -17.89 -16.42
C ASP A 123 9.73 -17.22 -17.09
N ASP A 124 10.25 -16.16 -16.49
CA ASP A 124 11.38 -15.35 -16.99
C ASP A 124 12.65 -16.18 -17.26
N ALA A 125 12.84 -17.29 -16.53
CA ALA A 125 14.01 -18.14 -16.62
C ALA A 125 13.87 -19.22 -17.70
N THR A 126 12.65 -19.71 -17.96
CA THR A 126 12.41 -20.81 -18.90
C THR A 126 11.72 -20.38 -20.20
N GLY A 127 11.03 -19.24 -20.19
CA GLY A 127 10.21 -18.75 -21.30
C GLY A 127 8.92 -19.54 -21.52
N GLU A 128 8.57 -20.43 -20.60
CA GLU A 128 7.41 -21.30 -20.68
C GLU A 128 6.22 -20.73 -19.87
N PRO A 129 4.97 -21.06 -20.24
CA PRO A 129 3.81 -20.70 -19.46
C PRO A 129 3.85 -21.36 -18.07
N VAL A 130 3.59 -20.58 -17.04
CA VAL A 130 3.40 -21.10 -15.68
C VAL A 130 1.96 -21.64 -15.56
N GLU A 131 1.81 -22.90 -15.14
CA GLU A 131 0.50 -23.42 -14.73
C GLU A 131 0.14 -22.80 -13.38
N GLU A 132 -0.74 -21.79 -13.39
CA GLU A 132 -1.26 -21.21 -12.15
C GLU A 132 -2.40 -22.04 -11.59
N THR A 133 -2.35 -22.30 -10.28
CA THR A 133 -3.44 -22.98 -9.57
C THR A 133 -4.46 -21.97 -9.06
N GLU A 134 -5.67 -22.43 -8.70
CA GLU A 134 -6.66 -21.58 -7.99
C GLU A 134 -6.10 -20.98 -6.70
N ALA A 135 -5.19 -21.69 -6.02
CA ALA A 135 -4.55 -21.18 -4.82
C ALA A 135 -3.63 -20.01 -5.15
N ASP A 136 -2.88 -20.10 -6.26
CA ASP A 136 -2.00 -19.04 -6.74
C ASP A 136 -2.80 -17.85 -7.27
N ALA A 137 -3.87 -18.09 -8.03
CA ALA A 137 -4.80 -17.05 -8.48
C ALA A 137 -5.51 -16.35 -7.32
N ARG A 138 -5.93 -17.11 -6.31
CA ARG A 138 -6.52 -16.53 -5.09
C ARG A 138 -5.50 -15.74 -4.31
N ASP A 139 -4.30 -16.30 -4.14
CA ASP A 139 -3.20 -15.64 -3.48
C ASP A 139 -2.85 -14.37 -4.23
N PHE A 140 -2.70 -14.38 -5.55
CA PHE A 140 -2.50 -13.22 -6.42
C PHE A 140 -3.67 -12.25 -6.42
N LEU A 141 -4.94 -12.65 -6.38
CA LEU A 141 -6.05 -11.67 -6.32
C LEU A 141 -6.14 -11.02 -4.94
N MET A 142 -5.72 -11.74 -3.90
CA MET A 142 -5.44 -11.17 -2.59
C MET A 142 -4.13 -10.34 -2.60
N ASN A 143 -3.14 -10.75 -3.40
CA ASN A 143 -1.73 -10.35 -3.45
C ASN A 143 -1.30 -9.49 -4.62
N VAL A 144 -2.18 -9.06 -5.50
CA VAL A 144 -2.09 -7.89 -6.40
C VAL A 144 -2.88 -6.75 -5.81
N TYR A 145 -3.82 -7.08 -4.93
CA TYR A 145 -4.25 -6.15 -3.89
C TYR A 145 -3.24 -6.01 -2.73
N ILE A 146 -2.37 -7.02 -2.53
CA ILE A 146 -1.23 -7.03 -1.59
C ILE A 146 0.14 -6.95 -2.34
N ASP A 147 0.26 -6.73 -3.67
CA ASP A 147 1.58 -6.53 -4.35
C ASP A 147 2.07 -5.07 -4.18
N ARG A 148 1.25 -4.28 -3.49
CA ARG A 148 1.64 -3.06 -2.74
C ARG A 148 1.97 -3.35 -1.26
N ARG A 149 2.19 -4.60 -0.89
CA ARG A 149 2.49 -5.08 0.45
C ARG A 149 3.48 -6.24 0.33
N TYR A 150 4.75 -5.85 0.19
CA TYR A 150 5.91 -6.62 0.61
C TYR A 150 6.20 -7.89 -0.17
N THR A 151 7.28 -7.80 -0.95
CA THR A 151 8.22 -8.90 -1.13
C THR A 151 8.55 -9.51 0.24
N ALA A 152 7.80 -10.54 0.62
CA ALA A 152 8.08 -11.39 1.74
C ALA A 152 9.21 -12.33 1.33
N ASP A 153 10.44 -11.83 1.38
CA ASP A 153 11.62 -12.55 1.84
C ASP A 153 12.72 -11.51 2.03
N GLY A 154 13.12 -11.32 3.29
CA GLY A 154 14.10 -10.33 3.69
C GLY A 154 15.36 -10.42 2.83
N PHE A 155 15.83 -9.26 2.38
CA PHE A 155 17.14 -9.11 1.76
C PHE A 155 18.24 -9.62 2.72
N GLU A 156 18.73 -10.83 2.47
CA GLU A 156 20.16 -11.17 2.52
C GLU A 156 20.64 -11.00 1.07
N VAL A 157 21.65 -10.21 0.68
CA VAL A 157 22.91 -9.74 1.28
C VAL A 157 23.27 -8.36 0.71
#